data_AF-A0A068FQ16-F1
#
_entry.id   AF-A0A068FQ16-F1
#
_cell.length_a   1.000
_cell.length_b   1.000
_cell.length_c   1.000
_cell.angle_alpha   90.00
_cell.angle_beta   90.00
_cell.angle_gamma   90.00
#
_symmetry.space_group_name_H-M   'P 1'
#
loop_
_entity.id
_entity.type
_entity.pdbx_description
1 polymer ?
#
loop_
_entity_poly.entity_id
_entity_poly.type
_entity_poly.pdbx_seq_one_letter_code
_entity_poly.pdbx_strand_id
1 'polypeptide(L)'
;NLASWDIKFVETKDGYNIDSYHAIYGNQLFMKSRLYNNGDKNFTDDRDLSTLISGGFSPNMALALTAPKNAKESVIIVEYQRFDNDYILNWETTQWRK
;
A
#
# COMPACT_ATOMS: atom_id res chain seq x y z
N ASN A 1 -25.13 -10.48 7.55
CA ASN A 1 -23.93 -10.05 8.28
C ASN A 1 -22.81 -9.87 7.30
N LEU A 2 -22.24 -8.66 7.24
CA LEU A 2 -21.02 -8.37 6.50
C LEU A 2 -19.88 -8.26 7.52
N ALA A 3 -18.81 -9.00 7.30
CA ALA A 3 -17.57 -8.86 8.04
C ALA A 3 -16.47 -8.50 7.03
N SER A 4 -15.70 -7.47 7.35
CA SER A 4 -14.67 -6.94 6.46
C SER A 4 -13.44 -6.54 7.27
N TRP A 5 -12.28 -6.82 6.71
CA TRP A 5 -10.99 -6.36 7.24
C TRP A 5 -10.35 -5.45 6.20
N ASP A 6 -9.89 -4.29 6.64
CA ASP A 6 -9.24 -3.28 5.80
C ASP A 6 -7.83 -3.06 6.34
N ILE A 7 -6.83 -3.52 5.58
CA ILE A 7 -5.42 -3.45 5.95
C ILE A 7 -4.79 -2.33 5.15
N LYS A 8 -4.63 -1.18 5.81
CA LYS A 8 -4.15 0.05 5.18
C LYS A 8 -2.66 0.24 5.34
N PHE A 9 -2.04 0.78 4.30
CA PHE A 9 -0.74 1.41 4.43
C PHE A 9 -0.84 2.60 5.41
N VAL A 10 0.08 2.68 6.37
CA VAL A 10 0.12 3.75 7.38
C VAL A 10 1.26 4.69 7.06
N GLU A 11 2.49 4.22 7.22
CA GLU A 11 3.71 4.97 6.93
C GLU A 11 4.90 4.03 6.70
N THR A 12 5.97 4.56 6.10
CA THR A 12 7.27 3.89 6.02
C THR A 12 8.01 4.01 7.35
N LYS A 13 9.10 3.24 7.49
CA LYS A 13 10.00 3.34 8.65
C LYS A 13 10.55 4.76 8.89
N ASP A 14 10.68 5.55 7.82
CA ASP A 14 11.17 6.93 7.88
C ASP A 14 10.06 7.97 8.11
N GLY A 15 8.82 7.53 8.39
CA GLY A 15 7.69 8.38 8.75
C GLY A 15 6.99 9.05 7.56
N TYR A 16 7.20 8.56 6.33
CA TYR A 16 6.46 9.05 5.16
C TYR A 16 5.17 8.26 4.96
N ASN A 17 4.10 8.97 4.61
CA ASN A 17 2.79 8.41 4.29
C ASN A 17 2.24 8.98 2.95
N ILE A 18 1.02 8.61 2.58
CA ILE A 18 0.38 9.05 1.33
C ILE A 18 0.21 10.58 1.24
N ASP A 19 0.04 11.24 2.38
CA ASP A 19 -0.19 12.69 2.50
C ASP A 19 1.11 13.49 2.75
N SER A 20 2.25 12.81 2.86
CA SER A 20 3.52 13.47 3.13
C SER A 20 3.89 14.42 2.00
N TYR A 21 4.31 15.63 2.38
CA TYR A 21 4.60 16.68 1.43
C TYR A 21 5.81 17.50 1.86
N HIS A 22 6.69 17.75 0.90
CA HIS A 22 7.78 18.70 1.01
C HIS A 22 7.64 19.76 -0.09
N ALA A 23 7.85 21.03 0.23
CA ALA A 23 7.63 22.14 -0.70
C ALA A 23 8.40 22.00 -2.04
N ILE A 24 9.60 21.44 -1.99
CA ILE A 24 10.49 21.29 -3.15
C ILE A 24 10.40 19.89 -3.79
N TYR A 25 10.27 18.84 -2.99
CA TYR A 25 10.42 17.45 -3.45
C TYR A 25 9.08 16.71 -3.53
N GLY A 26 8.00 17.36 -3.10
CA GLY A 26 6.69 16.75 -3.00
C GLY A 26 6.69 15.58 -2.03
N ASN A 27 5.99 14.50 -2.38
CA ASN A 27 5.95 13.30 -1.55
C ASN A 27 7.18 12.42 -1.81
N GLN A 28 7.96 12.13 -0.77
CA GLN A 28 9.23 11.38 -0.87
C GLN A 28 9.10 9.89 -0.49
N LEU A 29 7.87 9.35 -0.35
CA LEU A 29 7.56 8.01 0.18
C LEU A 29 8.45 6.88 -0.35
N PHE A 30 8.68 6.89 -1.67
CA PHE A 30 9.48 5.88 -2.36
C PHE A 30 10.64 6.52 -3.13
N MET A 31 11.07 7.74 -2.75
CA MET A 31 12.19 8.44 -3.40
C MET A 31 13.50 8.06 -2.73
N LYS A 32 14.41 7.44 -3.48
CA LYS A 32 15.74 7.04 -2.98
C LYS A 32 16.69 8.23 -2.82
N SER A 33 16.68 9.17 -3.78
CA SER A 33 17.50 10.38 -3.74
C SER A 33 16.77 11.59 -4.31
N ARG A 34 17.04 12.76 -3.73
CA ARG A 34 16.51 14.07 -4.20
C ARG A 34 17.20 14.55 -5.47
N LEU A 35 18.45 14.13 -5.68
CA LEU A 35 19.33 14.63 -6.73
C LEU A 35 20.04 13.48 -7.46
N TYR A 36 20.43 13.73 -8.71
CA TYR A 36 21.41 12.96 -9.49
C TYR A 36 21.23 11.42 -9.48
N ASN A 37 20.34 10.91 -10.35
CA ASN A 37 20.39 9.55 -10.90
C ASN A 37 19.48 9.44 -12.13
N ASN A 38 19.33 8.21 -12.66
CA ASN A 38 18.32 7.90 -13.67
C ASN A 38 16.98 7.60 -12.98
N GLY A 39 15.87 8.08 -13.55
CA GLY A 39 14.55 8.01 -12.92
C GLY A 39 14.06 6.59 -12.61
N ASP A 40 14.37 5.64 -13.49
CA ASP A 40 14.07 4.20 -13.31
C ASP A 40 14.81 3.57 -12.11
N LYS A 41 15.86 4.23 -11.61
CA LYS A 41 16.68 3.77 -10.48
C LYS A 41 16.47 4.59 -9.21
N ASN A 42 15.53 5.55 -9.22
CA ASN A 42 15.30 6.45 -8.09
C ASN A 42 14.18 6.01 -7.13
N PHE A 43 13.58 4.86 -7.36
CA PHE A 43 12.67 4.27 -6.38
C PHE A 43 13.44 3.56 -5.27
N THR A 44 12.91 3.58 -4.06
CA THR A 44 13.39 2.75 -2.93
C THR A 44 13.47 1.29 -3.37
N ASP A 45 14.56 0.60 -3.02
CA ASP A 45 14.74 -0.80 -3.42
C ASP A 45 13.74 -1.71 -2.70
N ASP A 46 13.25 -2.75 -3.37
CA ASP A 46 12.24 -3.69 -2.82
C ASP A 46 12.61 -4.29 -1.46
N ARG A 47 13.92 -4.45 -1.23
CA ARG A 47 14.49 -4.98 0.01
C ARG A 47 14.37 -4.04 1.21
N ASP A 48 14.17 -2.75 0.94
CA ASP A 48 14.00 -1.69 1.95
C ASP A 48 12.52 -1.30 2.12
N LEU A 49 11.62 -1.82 1.26
CA LEU A 49 10.19 -1.68 1.41
C LEU A 49 9.64 -2.66 2.46
N SER A 50 8.47 -2.32 3.01
CA SER A 50 7.69 -3.26 3.81
C SER A 50 7.37 -4.51 2.98
N THR A 51 7.46 -5.68 3.58
CA THR A 51 7.13 -6.96 2.92
C THR A 51 5.68 -7.03 2.45
N LEU A 52 4.78 -6.23 3.03
CA LEU A 52 3.40 -6.11 2.54
C LEU A 52 3.31 -5.42 1.18
N ILE A 53 4.27 -4.57 0.83
CA ILE A 53 4.35 -3.85 -0.45
C ILE A 53 5.02 -4.73 -1.51
N SER A 54 6.19 -5.29 -1.21
CA SER A 54 7.01 -6.03 -2.20
C SER A 54 6.73 -7.54 -2.23
N GLY A 55 6.35 -8.14 -1.10
CA GLY A 55 6.13 -9.59 -0.96
C GLY A 55 4.66 -10.02 -0.94
N GLY A 56 3.74 -9.11 -0.63
CA GLY A 56 2.30 -9.37 -0.57
C GLY A 56 1.77 -9.64 0.83
N PHE A 57 0.45 -9.83 0.92
CA PHE A 57 -0.27 -10.04 2.18
C PHE A 57 -0.92 -11.42 2.22
N SER A 58 -0.66 -12.15 3.30
CA SER A 58 -1.28 -13.44 3.62
C SER A 58 -2.30 -13.25 4.75
N PRO A 59 -3.60 -13.06 4.44
CA PRO A 59 -4.62 -12.86 5.47
C PRO A 59 -4.81 -14.11 6.34
N ASN A 60 -4.93 -13.90 7.65
CA ASN A 60 -5.32 -14.93 8.61
C ASN A 60 -6.51 -14.41 9.41
N MET A 61 -7.71 -14.58 8.85
CA MET A 61 -8.97 -14.03 9.39
C MET A 61 -9.91 -15.16 9.78
N ALA A 62 -10.68 -14.96 10.84
CA ALA A 62 -11.69 -15.90 11.31
C ALA A 62 -13.06 -15.22 11.38
N LEU A 63 -14.10 -15.93 10.95
CA LEU A 63 -15.49 -15.48 10.98
C LEU A 63 -16.38 -16.56 11.59
N ALA A 64 -17.19 -16.19 12.57
CA ALA A 64 -18.22 -17.06 13.12
C ALA A 64 -19.59 -16.67 12.52
N LEU A 65 -20.30 -17.65 11.98
CA LEU A 65 -21.63 -17.48 11.40
C LEU A 65 -22.64 -18.32 12.18
N THR A 66 -23.85 -17.79 12.35
CA THR A 66 -24.98 -18.49 12.97
C THR A 66 -26.14 -18.59 12.00
N ALA A 67 -26.83 -19.72 11.97
CA ALA A 67 -28.01 -19.94 11.15
C ALA A 67 -29.18 -20.50 11.98
N PRO A 68 -30.45 -20.20 11.63
CA PRO A 68 -31.63 -20.83 12.23
C PRO A 68 -31.62 -22.35 12.04
N LYS A 69 -32.17 -23.11 13.01
CA LYS A 69 -32.19 -24.59 12.99
C LYS A 69 -32.82 -25.21 11.73
N ASN A 70 -33.71 -24.48 11.06
CA ASN A 70 -34.44 -24.92 9.87
C ASN A 70 -33.81 -24.43 8.55
N ALA A 71 -32.71 -23.68 8.60
CA ALA A 71 -31.99 -23.27 7.39
C ALA A 71 -31.32 -24.49 6.75
N LYS A 72 -31.61 -24.74 5.48
CA LYS A 72 -31.04 -25.88 4.73
C LYS A 72 -29.78 -25.49 3.95
N GLU A 73 -29.74 -24.27 3.45
CA GLU A 73 -28.67 -23.78 2.59
C GLU A 73 -28.38 -22.30 2.89
N SER A 74 -27.17 -21.86 2.57
CA SER A 74 -26.75 -20.46 2.66
C SER A 74 -25.64 -20.21 1.65
N VAL A 75 -25.61 -19.00 1.09
CA VAL A 75 -24.54 -18.56 0.20
C VAL A 75 -23.58 -17.69 1.00
N ILE A 76 -22.30 -17.99 0.92
CA ILE A 76 -21.22 -17.20 1.51
C ILE A 76 -20.36 -16.71 0.35
N ILE A 77 -20.20 -15.39 0.25
CA ILE A 77 -19.34 -14.74 -0.74
C ILE A 77 -18.10 -14.25 0.01
N VAL A 78 -16.93 -14.62 -0.49
CA VAL A 78 -15.63 -14.18 0.04
C VAL A 78 -14.93 -13.40 -1.06
N GLU A 79 -14.60 -12.15 -0.76
CA GLU A 79 -13.90 -11.26 -1.68
C GLU A 79 -12.55 -10.86 -1.09
N TYR A 80 -11.52 -10.88 -1.96
CA TYR A 80 -10.20 -10.37 -1.64
C TYR A 80 -9.84 -9.31 -2.67
N GLN A 81 -9.51 -8.11 -2.19
CA GLN A 81 -9.26 -6.95 -3.04
C GLN A 81 -7.94 -6.29 -2.62
N ARG A 82 -7.24 -5.76 -3.63
CA ARG A 82 -6.04 -4.93 -3.48
C ARG A 82 -6.33 -3.58 -4.11
N PHE A 83 -5.97 -2.51 -3.41
CA PHE A 83 -6.02 -1.15 -3.91
C PHE A 83 -4.59 -0.66 -4.11
N ASP A 84 -4.28 -0.24 -5.33
CA ASP A 84 -2.98 0.27 -5.71
C ASP A 84 -3.02 1.78 -5.88
N ASN A 85 -1.93 2.43 -5.49
CA ASN A 85 -1.74 3.86 -5.67
C ASN A 85 -0.58 4.10 -6.64
N ASP A 86 -0.79 5.02 -7.57
CA ASP A 86 0.29 5.46 -8.46
C ASP A 86 1.25 6.39 -7.72
N TYR A 87 2.53 6.09 -7.81
CA TYR A 87 3.61 6.92 -7.30
C TYR A 87 4.54 7.27 -8.46
N ILE A 88 4.54 8.55 -8.87
CA ILE A 88 5.28 9.02 -10.04
C ILE A 88 6.42 9.94 -9.58
N LEU A 89 7.62 9.75 -10.12
CA LEU A 89 8.76 10.64 -9.91
C LEU A 89 9.09 11.36 -11.21
N ASN A 90 9.17 12.68 -11.15
CA ASN A 90 9.53 13.56 -12.26
C ASN A 90 10.83 14.30 -11.95
N TRP A 91 11.71 14.43 -12.94
CA TRP A 91 12.90 15.26 -12.82
C TRP A 91 12.56 16.71 -13.21
N GLU A 92 12.51 17.58 -12.22
CA GLU A 92 12.39 19.03 -12.39
C GLU A 92 13.79 19.65 -12.45
N THR A 93 14.38 19.76 -13.64
CA THR A 93 15.66 20.44 -13.99
C THR A 93 16.87 20.15 -13.09
N THR A 94 16.79 20.44 -11.80
CA THR A 94 17.76 20.27 -10.72
C THR A 94 17.40 19.21 -9.67
N GLN A 95 16.15 18.75 -9.56
CA GLN A 95 15.72 17.79 -8.52
C GLN A 95 14.65 16.81 -8.96
N TRP A 96 14.48 15.72 -8.20
CA TRP A 96 13.31 14.86 -8.29
C TRP A 96 12.13 15.40 -7.48
N ARG A 97 10.92 15.25 -8.02
CA ARG A 97 9.67 15.60 -7.36
C ARG A 97 8.56 14.59 -7.68
N LYS A 98 7.73 14.28 -6.70
CA LYS A 98 6.42 13.65 -6.89
C LYS A 98 5.29 14.67 -6.71
#